data_AF-A0A9E5CSW5-F1
#
_entry.id   AF-A0A9E5CSW5-F1
#
_cell.length_a   1.000
_cell.length_b   1.000
_cell.length_c   1.000
_cell.angle_alpha   90.00
_cell.angle_beta   90.00
_cell.angle_gamma   90.00
#
_symmetry.space_group_name_H-M   'P 1'
#
loop_
_entity.id
_entity.type
_entity.pdbx_description
1 polymer ?
#
loop_
_entity_poly.entity_id
_entity_poly.type
_entity_poly.pdbx_seq_one_letter_code
_entity_poly.pdbx_strand_id
1 'polypeptide(L)'
;MTTTKSPVIRGLQTREEKLKLDYGKSILPYVPSEVDDFETEAIRYLKGEWESEDLFTMYRLIRGVYGQRQVDVNMMRVKIPSGAMTADQLDAFGEVVANYVPLKKGHITTRENIQIHFLKIADTAAVMRILGAAGLTSREACGNTVRNVAGDPLSGVAPDEPFYVGPYLAAYTRWFIRHPMTQALPRKFKTAFTSGSIDTVVADIHDLAFLPRVRTSKDGIEERGFEMRVGGGTSIMPRIAWTLYDFVPVSEYLRVSEAVIRVFHGTEELRKNRMRARIKFHVDKVGIDVFRAEVEEELKEDWAKEDFDPTPLMELPPELDEDPPPLVPVPDVEESEAFVAWKASNVFPQSQEGYNCVFVTLPLGDIQADQFGPLADIARNYAGGRLRTTAEQNLLYRWVPEGHLHAVWEALETIGLSEDGANQITDVVACPGTDSCKMGITSSMGVSIALRKSIREFGTSDPLIRELHVKVSGCPNGCSRHHIANIGFQGAVTKGDGNHVPSYEVFLAGNYGNADDVRFGHRVKAKVPAKRLPEFMTDMLTYYQGERTDGERFNDFVDRVGTKPFEELAQKYREVGQLNKANLSTYMDWGKTVIFKLERGEGECAI
;
A
#
# COMPACT_ATOMS: atom_id res chain seq x y z
N MET A 1 24.13 -29.75 17.13
CA MET A 1 23.30 -28.65 16.59
C MET A 1 21.93 -29.24 16.31
N THR A 2 21.00 -29.04 17.24
CA THR A 2 19.63 -29.51 17.14
C THR A 2 18.96 -28.80 15.97
N THR A 3 18.55 -29.58 14.97
CA THR A 3 17.66 -29.14 13.90
C THR A 3 16.34 -28.72 14.55
N THR A 4 16.18 -27.42 14.77
CA THR A 4 14.88 -26.83 15.11
C THR A 4 13.91 -27.22 14.00
N LYS A 5 12.98 -28.12 14.31
CA LYS A 5 11.88 -28.44 13.41
C LYS A 5 11.09 -27.15 13.24
N SER A 6 11.31 -26.45 12.12
CA SER A 6 10.48 -25.32 11.73
C SER A 6 9.02 -25.76 11.88
N PRO A 7 8.14 -25.00 12.57
CA PRO A 7 6.75 -25.38 12.74
C PRO A 7 6.20 -25.70 11.36
N VAL A 8 5.66 -26.91 11.17
CA VAL A 8 5.27 -27.42 9.86
C VAL A 8 4.29 -26.43 9.23
N ILE A 9 4.80 -25.60 8.32
CA ILE A 9 3.97 -24.74 7.50
C ILE A 9 3.39 -25.68 6.45
N ARG A 10 2.23 -26.28 6.74
CA ARG A 10 1.45 -27.01 5.73
C ARG A 10 1.11 -25.99 4.63
N GLY A 11 1.84 -26.06 3.53
CA GLY A 11 1.51 -25.41 2.27
C GLY A 11 0.89 -26.45 1.35
N LEU A 12 0.10 -26.00 0.39
CA LEU A 12 -0.28 -26.84 -0.73
C LEU A 12 0.96 -27.04 -1.59
N GLN A 13 1.27 -28.28 -1.91
CA GLN A 13 2.53 -28.68 -2.52
C GLN A 13 2.47 -28.67 -4.05
N THR A 14 1.28 -28.85 -4.66
CA THR A 14 1.18 -29.00 -6.11
C THR A 14 0.22 -28.01 -6.76
N ARG A 15 0.43 -27.73 -8.05
CA ARG A 15 -0.50 -26.95 -8.89
C ARG A 15 -1.89 -27.61 -8.92
N GLU A 16 -1.97 -28.93 -8.98
CA GLU A 16 -3.22 -29.68 -8.95
C GLU A 16 -4.01 -29.47 -7.67
N GLU A 17 -3.35 -29.39 -6.51
CA GLU A 17 -4.01 -29.11 -5.23
C GLU A 17 -4.59 -27.70 -5.21
N LYS A 18 -3.89 -26.71 -5.81
CA LYS A 18 -4.39 -25.34 -5.91
C LYS A 18 -5.63 -25.25 -6.81
N LEU A 19 -5.61 -25.93 -7.95
CA LEU A 19 -6.73 -25.94 -8.89
C LEU A 19 -8.01 -26.59 -8.31
N LYS A 20 -7.90 -27.35 -7.22
CA LYS A 20 -9.06 -27.94 -6.51
C LYS A 20 -9.68 -27.00 -5.46
N LEU A 21 -9.08 -25.84 -5.21
CA LEU A 21 -9.59 -24.89 -4.23
C LEU A 21 -10.79 -24.11 -4.78
N ASP A 22 -11.64 -23.66 -3.88
CA ASP A 22 -12.76 -22.79 -4.21
C ASP A 22 -12.27 -21.34 -4.36
N TYR A 23 -12.43 -20.81 -5.57
CA TYR A 23 -12.13 -19.42 -5.93
C TYR A 23 -13.38 -18.59 -6.19
N GLY A 24 -14.59 -19.08 -5.86
CA GLY A 24 -15.86 -18.49 -6.28
C GLY A 24 -16.18 -17.12 -5.68
N LYS A 25 -15.54 -16.74 -4.57
CA LYS A 25 -15.80 -15.46 -3.85
C LYS A 25 -14.66 -14.43 -3.92
N SER A 26 -13.44 -14.85 -4.25
CA SER A 26 -12.29 -13.94 -4.31
C SER A 26 -11.15 -14.49 -5.15
N ILE A 27 -10.20 -13.63 -5.51
CA ILE A 27 -8.96 -14.05 -6.19
C ILE A 27 -8.20 -15.10 -5.36
N LEU A 28 -8.25 -15.00 -4.03
CA LEU A 28 -7.58 -15.91 -3.11
C LEU A 28 -8.54 -16.93 -2.51
N PRO A 29 -8.15 -18.21 -2.43
CA PRO A 29 -9.00 -19.23 -1.84
C PRO A 29 -8.86 -19.22 -0.32
N TYR A 30 -10.01 -19.24 0.35
CA TYR A 30 -10.10 -19.48 1.79
C TYR A 30 -9.95 -20.98 2.09
N VAL A 31 -9.15 -21.32 3.09
CA VAL A 31 -8.90 -22.72 3.49
C VAL A 31 -9.23 -22.85 4.98
N PRO A 32 -10.42 -23.38 5.34
CA PRO A 32 -10.89 -23.44 6.72
C PRO A 32 -9.92 -24.13 7.69
N SER A 33 -9.31 -25.23 7.26
CA SER A 33 -8.37 -26.00 8.10
C SER A 33 -7.14 -25.19 8.52
N GLU A 34 -6.73 -24.16 7.76
CA GLU A 34 -5.63 -23.26 8.18
C GLU A 34 -6.02 -22.40 9.39
N VAL A 35 -7.31 -22.10 9.55
CA VAL A 35 -7.83 -21.35 10.70
C VAL A 35 -7.94 -22.25 11.91
N ASP A 36 -8.34 -23.51 11.75
CA ASP A 36 -8.37 -24.50 12.83
C ASP A 36 -6.96 -24.83 13.33
N ASP A 37 -6.00 -24.96 12.41
CA ASP A 37 -4.58 -25.09 12.75
C ASP A 37 -4.09 -23.85 13.52
N PHE A 38 -4.47 -22.65 13.09
CA PHE A 38 -4.08 -21.41 13.76
C PHE A 38 -4.70 -21.27 15.15
N GLU A 39 -5.97 -21.62 15.33
CA GLU A 39 -6.64 -21.64 16.63
C GLU A 39 -5.94 -22.59 17.60
N THR A 40 -5.64 -23.80 17.14
CA THR A 40 -4.91 -24.81 17.93
C THR A 40 -3.57 -24.25 18.39
N GLU A 41 -2.79 -23.69 17.47
CA GLU A 41 -1.47 -23.15 17.77
C GLU A 41 -1.51 -21.87 18.63
N ALA A 42 -2.53 -21.03 18.47
CA ALA A 42 -2.77 -19.87 19.33
C ALA A 42 -3.11 -20.29 20.77
N ILE A 43 -3.93 -21.33 20.95
CA ILE A 43 -4.24 -21.89 22.28
C ILE A 43 -2.97 -22.44 22.94
N ARG A 44 -2.16 -23.21 22.20
CA ARG A 44 -0.87 -23.71 22.69
C ARG A 44 0.06 -22.57 23.12
N TYR A 45 0.13 -21.51 22.32
CA TYR A 45 0.93 -20.32 22.63
C TYR A 45 0.47 -19.66 23.94
N LEU A 46 -0.83 -19.44 24.09
CA LEU A 46 -1.41 -18.84 25.30
C LEU A 46 -1.21 -19.70 26.57
N LYS A 47 -1.02 -21.01 26.41
CA LYS A 47 -0.65 -21.94 27.49
C LYS A 47 0.86 -22.02 27.77
N GLY A 48 1.68 -21.32 27.00
CA GLY A 48 3.15 -21.39 27.11
C GLY A 48 3.77 -22.68 26.57
N GLU A 49 3.07 -23.38 25.66
CA GLU A 49 3.49 -24.68 25.11
C GLU A 49 4.33 -24.55 23.82
N TRP A 50 4.69 -23.33 23.43
CA TRP A 50 5.62 -23.06 22.32
C TRP A 50 7.07 -22.99 22.83
N GLU A 51 8.01 -23.49 22.04
CA GLU A 51 9.43 -23.50 22.42
C GLU A 51 10.01 -22.07 22.58
N SER A 52 9.52 -21.09 21.80
CA SER A 52 9.86 -19.68 21.95
C SER A 52 8.84 -18.72 21.32
N GLU A 53 8.86 -17.47 21.78
CA GLU A 53 8.09 -16.34 21.20
C GLU A 53 8.44 -16.10 19.73
N ASP A 54 9.72 -16.25 19.36
CA ASP A 54 10.21 -16.01 17.99
C ASP A 54 9.62 -17.03 17.01
N LEU A 55 9.54 -18.30 17.40
CA LEU A 55 8.93 -19.34 16.55
C LEU A 55 7.44 -19.09 16.35
N PHE A 56 6.70 -18.71 17.41
CA PHE A 56 5.29 -18.35 17.28
C PHE A 56 5.10 -17.10 16.44
N THR A 57 5.98 -16.10 16.61
CA THR A 57 5.99 -14.89 15.79
C THR A 57 6.16 -15.23 14.32
N MET A 58 7.15 -16.04 13.93
CA MET A 58 7.28 -16.48 12.54
C MET A 58 6.02 -17.20 12.01
N TYR A 59 5.41 -18.06 12.83
CA TYR A 59 4.19 -18.80 12.49
C TYR A 59 2.96 -17.90 12.26
N ARG A 60 2.72 -16.92 13.13
CA ARG A 60 1.57 -16.00 13.01
C ARG A 60 1.79 -14.92 11.96
N LEU A 61 3.04 -14.51 11.73
CA LEU A 61 3.39 -13.52 10.71
C LEU A 61 3.01 -13.95 9.30
N ILE A 62 3.25 -15.22 8.93
CA ILE A 62 2.86 -15.72 7.62
C ILE A 62 1.33 -15.85 7.48
N ARG A 63 0.58 -15.74 8.58
CA ARG A 63 -0.89 -15.68 8.62
C ARG A 63 -1.42 -14.26 8.82
N GLY A 64 -0.57 -13.25 8.55
CA GLY A 64 -0.97 -11.85 8.54
C GLY A 64 -1.14 -11.22 9.93
N VAL A 65 -0.84 -11.93 11.02
CA VAL A 65 -0.94 -11.42 12.40
C VAL A 65 0.42 -10.90 12.85
N TYR A 66 0.48 -9.62 13.19
CA TYR A 66 1.68 -8.85 13.50
C TYR A 66 1.56 -8.21 14.88
N GLY A 67 2.54 -8.33 15.77
CA GLY A 67 2.48 -7.69 17.07
C GLY A 67 2.67 -6.18 16.93
N GLN A 68 1.92 -5.41 17.69
CA GLN A 68 1.92 -3.95 17.60
C GLN A 68 2.62 -3.30 18.80
N ARG A 69 2.68 -1.97 18.84
CA ARG A 69 3.39 -1.21 19.88
C ARG A 69 2.85 -1.51 21.27
N GLN A 70 1.54 -1.69 21.38
CA GLN A 70 0.85 -2.04 22.61
C GLN A 70 1.03 -3.52 22.93
N VAL A 71 1.21 -3.83 24.21
CA VAL A 71 1.44 -5.19 24.72
C VAL A 71 0.17 -6.04 24.59
N ASP A 72 0.34 -7.34 24.37
CA ASP A 72 -0.73 -8.37 24.30
C ASP A 72 -1.79 -8.20 23.19
N VAL A 73 -1.54 -7.31 22.24
CA VAL A 73 -2.43 -7.07 21.10
C VAL A 73 -1.66 -7.06 19.78
N ASN A 74 -2.41 -7.28 18.70
CA ASN A 74 -1.88 -7.51 17.37
C ASN A 74 -2.63 -6.71 16.32
N MET A 75 -1.96 -6.46 15.21
CA MET A 75 -2.55 -6.09 13.95
C MET A 75 -2.75 -7.34 13.11
N MET A 76 -3.90 -7.48 12.46
CA MET A 76 -4.11 -8.43 11.37
C MET A 76 -4.18 -7.67 10.05
N ARG A 77 -3.46 -8.15 9.04
CA ARG A 77 -3.57 -7.67 7.67
C ARG A 77 -4.22 -8.73 6.80
N VAL A 78 -5.27 -8.34 6.08
CA VAL A 78 -5.93 -9.19 5.08
C VAL A 78 -5.30 -8.94 3.71
N LYS A 79 -5.03 -9.99 2.93
CA LYS A 79 -4.40 -9.89 1.60
C LYS A 79 -5.51 -9.71 0.56
N ILE A 80 -5.52 -8.58 -0.15
CA ILE A 80 -6.56 -8.22 -1.11
C ILE A 80 -5.88 -7.87 -2.45
N PRO A 81 -5.64 -8.85 -3.33
CA PRO A 81 -4.94 -8.62 -4.60
C PRO A 81 -5.65 -7.56 -5.46
N SER A 82 -4.88 -6.62 -6.01
CA SER A 82 -5.41 -5.46 -6.76
C SER A 82 -6.38 -4.56 -5.98
N GLY A 83 -6.49 -4.73 -4.66
CA GLY A 83 -7.49 -4.07 -3.84
C GLY A 83 -8.93 -4.45 -4.13
N ALA A 84 -9.19 -5.42 -5.03
CA ALA A 84 -10.52 -5.76 -5.51
C ALA A 84 -11.35 -6.50 -4.45
N MET A 85 -12.55 -5.98 -4.18
CA MET A 85 -13.46 -6.49 -3.15
C MET A 85 -14.92 -6.38 -3.58
N THR A 86 -15.76 -7.24 -2.99
CA THR A 86 -17.21 -7.12 -3.05
C THR A 86 -17.76 -6.32 -1.86
N ALA A 87 -19.00 -5.86 -1.97
CA ALA A 87 -19.73 -5.22 -0.88
C ALA A 87 -19.85 -6.13 0.36
N ASP A 88 -20.11 -7.42 0.15
CA ASP A 88 -20.23 -8.42 1.25
C ASP A 88 -18.90 -8.60 2.00
N GLN A 89 -17.77 -8.51 1.29
CA GLN A 89 -16.45 -8.52 1.92
C GLN A 89 -16.23 -7.26 2.77
N LEU A 90 -16.73 -6.11 2.33
CA LEU A 90 -16.66 -4.87 3.09
C LEU A 90 -17.54 -4.93 4.36
N ASP A 91 -18.73 -5.52 4.27
CA ASP A 91 -19.59 -5.78 5.44
C ASP A 91 -18.92 -6.70 6.47
N ALA A 92 -18.22 -7.75 6.02
CA ALA A 92 -17.47 -8.64 6.91
C ALA A 92 -16.37 -7.88 7.68
N PHE A 93 -15.70 -6.90 7.04
CA PHE A 93 -14.79 -6.01 7.75
C PHE A 93 -15.54 -5.15 8.78
N GLY A 94 -16.71 -4.61 8.42
CA GLY A 94 -17.57 -3.85 9.33
C GLY A 94 -17.94 -4.66 10.58
N GLU A 95 -18.38 -5.90 10.42
CA GLU A 95 -18.69 -6.82 11.53
C GLU A 95 -17.48 -7.04 12.43
N VAL A 96 -16.31 -7.36 11.84
CA VAL A 96 -15.08 -7.58 12.61
C VAL A 96 -14.68 -6.33 13.38
N VAL A 97 -14.69 -5.18 12.72
CA VAL A 97 -14.31 -3.90 13.32
C VAL A 97 -15.28 -3.51 14.44
N ALA A 98 -16.59 -3.69 14.22
CA ALA A 98 -17.62 -3.40 15.19
C ALA A 98 -17.56 -4.34 16.41
N ASN A 99 -17.11 -5.58 16.28
CA ASN A 99 -17.16 -6.55 17.38
C ASN A 99 -15.82 -6.77 18.11
N TYR A 100 -14.69 -6.70 17.39
CA TYR A 100 -13.39 -7.11 17.92
C TYR A 100 -12.37 -5.99 18.07
N VAL A 101 -12.63 -4.81 17.50
CA VAL A 101 -11.66 -3.71 17.46
C VAL A 101 -12.05 -2.61 18.44
N PRO A 102 -11.27 -2.36 19.50
CA PRO A 102 -11.56 -1.30 20.48
C PRO A 102 -11.71 0.09 19.87
N LEU A 103 -10.90 0.41 18.85
CA LEU A 103 -10.95 1.71 18.18
C LEU A 103 -12.04 1.82 17.10
N LYS A 104 -12.83 0.76 16.87
CA LYS A 104 -13.90 0.72 15.86
C LYS A 104 -13.46 1.23 14.48
N LYS A 105 -12.22 0.89 14.10
CA LYS A 105 -11.56 1.43 12.91
C LYS A 105 -10.77 0.37 12.14
N GLY A 106 -10.99 0.29 10.83
CA GLY A 106 -10.13 -0.40 9.87
C GLY A 106 -9.22 0.60 9.14
N HIS A 107 -8.12 0.11 8.55
CA HIS A 107 -7.14 0.99 7.90
C HIS A 107 -6.68 0.44 6.54
N ILE A 108 -6.95 1.16 5.45
CA ILE A 108 -6.44 0.89 4.12
C ILE A 108 -4.95 1.22 4.05
N THR A 109 -4.19 0.29 3.49
CA THR A 109 -2.74 0.39 3.40
C THR A 109 -2.30 0.87 2.03
N THR A 110 -1.07 1.40 1.95
CA THR A 110 -0.37 1.70 0.69
C THR A 110 -0.01 0.46 -0.16
N ARG A 111 -0.67 -0.68 0.07
CA ARG A 111 -0.59 -1.89 -0.75
C ARG A 111 -1.98 -2.50 -0.91
N GLU A 112 -3.02 -1.68 -0.88
CA GLU A 112 -4.40 -2.10 -1.23
C GLU A 112 -4.92 -3.22 -0.32
N ASN A 113 -4.51 -3.21 0.95
CA ASN A 113 -5.01 -4.15 1.95
C ASN A 113 -5.77 -3.38 3.01
N ILE A 114 -6.52 -4.09 3.85
CA ILE A 114 -7.09 -3.56 5.08
C ILE A 114 -6.34 -4.17 6.28
N GLN A 115 -5.95 -3.30 7.20
CA GLN A 115 -5.41 -3.66 8.52
C GLN A 115 -6.46 -3.44 9.59
N ILE A 116 -6.50 -4.38 10.52
CA ILE A 116 -7.32 -4.35 11.72
C ILE A 116 -6.36 -4.38 12.92
N HIS A 117 -6.49 -3.44 13.85
CA HIS A 117 -5.55 -3.28 14.96
C HIS A 117 -6.15 -3.70 16.31
N PHE A 118 -5.30 -3.85 17.33
CA PHE A 118 -5.70 -4.13 18.72
C PHE A 118 -6.38 -5.49 18.95
N LEU A 119 -6.18 -6.47 18.06
CA LEU A 119 -6.73 -7.81 18.21
C LEU A 119 -5.96 -8.63 19.24
N LYS A 120 -6.67 -9.31 20.14
CA LYS A 120 -6.06 -10.30 21.04
C LYS A 120 -5.82 -11.59 20.28
N ILE A 121 -4.74 -12.32 20.60
CA ILE A 121 -4.46 -13.63 19.97
C ILE A 121 -5.64 -14.60 20.13
N ALA A 122 -6.30 -14.60 21.29
CA ALA A 122 -7.47 -15.46 21.55
C ALA A 122 -8.64 -15.22 20.56
N ASP A 123 -8.80 -14.00 20.04
CA ASP A 123 -9.92 -13.64 19.17
C ASP A 123 -9.57 -13.80 17.68
N THR A 124 -8.28 -13.93 17.35
CA THR A 124 -7.84 -13.88 15.95
C THR A 124 -8.39 -15.02 15.08
N ALA A 125 -8.61 -16.21 15.62
CA ALA A 125 -9.22 -17.31 14.88
C ALA A 125 -10.70 -17.01 14.52
N ALA A 126 -11.48 -16.47 15.45
CA ALA A 126 -12.87 -16.06 15.18
C ALA A 126 -12.94 -14.99 14.09
N VAL A 127 -12.05 -13.98 14.15
CA VAL A 127 -11.92 -12.96 13.11
C VAL A 127 -11.58 -13.58 11.75
N MET A 128 -10.65 -14.54 11.70
CA MET A 128 -10.32 -15.24 10.45
C MET A 128 -11.51 -16.02 9.87
N ARG A 129 -12.41 -16.56 10.72
CA ARG A 129 -13.61 -17.27 10.25
C ARG A 129 -14.66 -16.32 9.65
N ILE A 130 -14.90 -15.16 10.28
CA ILE A 130 -15.83 -14.15 9.75
C ILE A 130 -15.37 -13.68 8.37
N LEU A 131 -14.10 -13.27 8.27
CA LEU A 131 -13.50 -12.85 7.00
C LEU A 131 -13.46 -14.00 5.98
N GLY A 132 -13.12 -15.21 6.42
CA GLY A 132 -13.07 -16.41 5.60
C GLY A 132 -14.41 -16.79 4.99
N ALA A 133 -15.52 -16.62 5.72
CA ALA A 133 -16.87 -16.86 5.20
C ALA A 133 -17.23 -15.95 4.01
N ALA A 134 -16.67 -14.73 3.98
CA ALA A 134 -16.75 -13.79 2.87
C ALA A 134 -15.69 -14.02 1.76
N GLY A 135 -14.87 -15.08 1.87
CA GLY A 135 -13.84 -15.42 0.89
C GLY A 135 -12.49 -14.70 1.07
N LEU A 136 -12.29 -14.01 2.20
CA LEU A 136 -11.05 -13.27 2.48
C LEU A 136 -10.03 -14.14 3.23
N THR A 137 -8.74 -13.83 3.06
CA THR A 137 -7.66 -14.48 3.81
C THR A 137 -6.52 -13.52 4.16
N SER A 138 -5.90 -13.73 5.32
CA SER A 138 -4.69 -13.02 5.77
C SER A 138 -3.39 -13.78 5.44
N ARG A 139 -3.49 -14.95 4.77
CA ARG A 139 -2.35 -15.77 4.42
C ARG A 139 -1.35 -14.98 3.57
N GLU A 140 -0.09 -14.99 3.99
CA GLU A 140 1.06 -14.34 3.36
C GLU A 140 0.94 -12.81 3.20
N ALA A 141 0.03 -12.17 3.95
CA ALA A 141 -0.03 -10.70 4.03
C ALA A 141 1.21 -10.09 4.71
N CYS A 142 1.84 -10.86 5.61
CA CYS A 142 3.05 -10.53 6.37
C CYS A 142 4.11 -11.65 6.24
N GLY A 143 5.25 -11.53 6.92
CA GLY A 143 6.35 -12.50 6.85
C GLY A 143 7.33 -12.31 5.67
N ASN A 144 8.23 -13.28 5.51
CA ASN A 144 9.22 -13.36 4.44
C ASN A 144 8.69 -14.22 3.29
N THR A 145 7.76 -13.63 2.56
CA THR A 145 6.96 -14.27 1.51
C THR A 145 6.56 -13.23 0.45
N VAL A 146 5.84 -13.66 -0.58
CA VAL A 146 5.20 -12.79 -1.57
C VAL A 146 4.00 -12.09 -0.93
N ARG A 147 4.12 -10.78 -0.75
CA ARG A 147 3.09 -9.93 -0.13
C ARG A 147 1.89 -9.75 -1.06
N ASN A 148 0.96 -8.86 -0.67
CA ASN A 148 -0.11 -8.47 -1.59
C ASN A 148 0.44 -8.01 -2.93
N VAL A 149 -0.21 -8.43 -4.01
CA VAL A 149 0.12 -8.05 -5.38
C VAL A 149 -0.68 -6.79 -5.67
N ALA A 150 0.04 -5.67 -5.78
CA ALA A 150 -0.59 -4.39 -6.06
C ALA A 150 -1.05 -4.36 -7.52
N GLY A 151 -2.22 -3.80 -7.78
CA GLY A 151 -2.77 -3.73 -9.12
C GLY A 151 -3.45 -2.39 -9.32
N ASP A 152 -3.22 -1.79 -10.49
CA ASP A 152 -3.83 -0.52 -10.85
C ASP A 152 -5.36 -0.60 -10.67
N PRO A 153 -5.96 0.24 -9.81
CA PRO A 153 -7.39 0.19 -9.55
C PRO A 153 -8.22 0.52 -10.82
N LEU A 154 -7.62 1.16 -11.83
CA LEU A 154 -8.27 1.45 -13.12
C LEU A 154 -8.14 0.32 -14.14
N SER A 155 -7.41 -0.76 -13.88
CA SER A 155 -7.25 -1.83 -14.87
C SER A 155 -8.59 -2.47 -15.26
N GLY A 156 -8.84 -2.60 -16.57
CA GLY A 156 -10.10 -3.04 -17.19
C GLY A 156 -10.98 -1.89 -17.65
N VAL A 157 -10.76 -0.67 -17.13
CA VAL A 157 -11.57 0.51 -17.40
C VAL A 157 -10.72 1.75 -17.73
N ALA A 158 -9.39 1.63 -17.73
CA ALA A 158 -8.47 2.71 -18.05
C ALA A 158 -8.57 3.05 -19.55
N PRO A 159 -8.67 4.33 -19.93
CA PRO A 159 -8.77 4.75 -21.34
C PRO A 159 -7.59 4.33 -22.23
N ASP A 160 -6.41 4.13 -21.64
CA ASP A 160 -5.14 3.97 -22.33
C ASP A 160 -4.41 2.65 -21.99
N GLU A 161 -5.08 1.69 -21.34
CA GLU A 161 -4.43 0.40 -21.04
C GLU A 161 -4.24 -0.44 -22.31
N PRO A 162 -3.06 -1.08 -22.51
CA PRO A 162 -2.83 -1.96 -23.65
C PRO A 162 -3.73 -3.21 -23.64
N PHE A 163 -4.02 -3.75 -22.46
CA PHE A 163 -4.99 -4.83 -22.23
C PHE A 163 -5.31 -4.96 -20.74
N TYR A 164 -6.45 -5.57 -20.42
CA TYR A 164 -6.84 -5.83 -19.03
C TYR A 164 -5.88 -6.79 -18.31
N VAL A 165 -5.20 -6.32 -17.26
CA VAL A 165 -4.17 -7.11 -16.55
C VAL A 165 -4.71 -7.95 -15.38
N GLY A 166 -5.95 -7.72 -14.94
CA GLY A 166 -6.56 -8.38 -13.78
C GLY A 166 -6.45 -9.92 -13.77
N PRO A 167 -6.75 -10.62 -14.88
CA PRO A 167 -6.63 -12.08 -14.94
C PRO A 167 -5.19 -12.57 -14.73
N TYR A 168 -4.20 -11.87 -15.27
CA TYR A 168 -2.77 -12.22 -15.11
C TYR A 168 -2.26 -11.97 -13.69
N LEU A 169 -2.74 -10.90 -13.03
CA LEU A 169 -2.49 -10.63 -11.63
C LEU A 169 -3.09 -11.72 -10.74
N ALA A 170 -4.31 -12.18 -11.03
CA ALA A 170 -4.95 -13.27 -10.31
C ALA A 170 -4.15 -14.56 -10.45
N ALA A 171 -3.75 -14.92 -11.67
CA ALA A 171 -2.92 -16.10 -11.92
C ALA A 171 -1.58 -16.04 -11.17
N TYR A 172 -0.87 -14.91 -11.21
CA TYR A 172 0.36 -14.71 -10.43
C TYR A 172 0.12 -14.89 -8.92
N THR A 173 -0.94 -14.27 -8.40
CA THR A 173 -1.26 -14.33 -6.97
C THR A 173 -1.54 -15.78 -6.54
N ARG A 174 -2.33 -16.50 -7.33
CA ARG A 174 -2.69 -17.91 -7.09
C ARG A 174 -1.50 -18.85 -7.26
N TRP A 175 -0.59 -18.53 -8.18
CA TRP A 175 0.65 -19.27 -8.37
C TRP A 175 1.54 -19.23 -7.12
N PHE A 176 1.73 -18.05 -6.51
CA PHE A 176 2.68 -17.88 -5.41
C PHE A 176 2.10 -18.05 -4.00
N ILE A 177 0.79 -17.88 -3.81
CA ILE A 177 0.14 -18.14 -2.51
C ILE A 177 0.33 -19.60 -2.11
N ARG A 178 0.76 -19.88 -0.88
CA ARG A 178 1.04 -21.22 -0.34
C ARG A 178 2.12 -22.00 -1.10
N HIS A 179 2.86 -21.35 -1.99
CA HIS A 179 3.91 -22.00 -2.74
C HIS A 179 5.07 -22.39 -1.80
N PRO A 180 5.62 -23.62 -1.88
CA PRO A 180 6.68 -24.07 -0.97
C PRO A 180 7.87 -23.10 -0.87
N MET A 181 8.34 -22.59 -2.02
CA MET A 181 9.44 -21.62 -2.10
C MET A 181 9.16 -20.28 -1.39
N THR A 182 7.90 -19.85 -1.33
CA THR A 182 7.53 -18.54 -0.79
C THR A 182 7.29 -18.56 0.72
N GLN A 183 7.42 -19.72 1.38
CA GLN A 183 7.17 -19.82 2.84
C GLN A 183 8.32 -19.28 3.69
N ALA A 184 9.53 -19.16 3.12
CA ALA A 184 10.73 -18.74 3.85
C ALA A 184 11.76 -18.02 2.95
N LEU A 185 11.32 -17.00 2.20
CA LEU A 185 12.22 -16.15 1.43
C LEU A 185 13.26 -15.44 2.34
N PRO A 186 14.37 -14.89 1.80
CA PRO A 186 15.30 -14.10 2.61
C PRO A 186 14.62 -12.89 3.27
N ARG A 187 13.66 -12.28 2.57
CA ARG A 187 12.85 -11.17 3.06
C ARG A 187 11.54 -11.06 2.28
N LYS A 188 10.65 -10.14 2.68
CA LYS A 188 9.41 -9.82 1.95
C LYS A 188 9.69 -9.54 0.47
N PHE A 189 8.82 -10.05 -0.40
CA PHE A 189 8.82 -9.83 -1.83
C PHE A 189 7.51 -9.12 -2.22
N LYS A 190 7.60 -8.01 -2.92
CA LYS A 190 6.48 -7.13 -3.28
C LYS A 190 6.36 -7.08 -4.79
N THR A 191 5.14 -7.26 -5.28
CA THR A 191 4.84 -7.29 -6.71
C THR A 191 3.81 -6.22 -7.07
N ALA A 192 3.89 -5.66 -8.28
CA ALA A 192 2.90 -4.72 -8.82
C ALA A 192 2.59 -5.00 -10.30
N PHE A 193 1.34 -4.77 -10.70
CA PHE A 193 0.89 -4.70 -12.08
C PHE A 193 0.32 -3.31 -12.36
N THR A 194 0.84 -2.66 -13.40
CA THR A 194 0.29 -1.40 -13.92
C THR A 194 -0.76 -1.68 -15.00
N SER A 195 -1.50 -0.67 -15.45
CA SER A 195 -2.41 -0.81 -16.59
C SER A 195 -2.13 0.22 -17.69
N GLY A 196 -2.47 1.49 -17.46
CA GLY A 196 -2.27 2.59 -18.39
C GLY A 196 -0.89 3.26 -18.28
N SER A 197 -0.79 4.45 -18.86
CA SER A 197 0.40 5.31 -18.81
C SER A 197 0.65 5.91 -17.42
N ILE A 198 -0.40 6.03 -16.61
CA ILE A 198 -0.32 6.56 -15.24
C ILE A 198 -0.01 5.41 -14.27
N ASP A 199 1.18 5.44 -13.67
CA ASP A 199 1.59 4.44 -12.68
C ASP A 199 1.01 4.73 -11.27
N THR A 200 -0.23 4.30 -11.04
CA THR A 200 -0.95 4.47 -9.77
C THR A 200 -0.43 3.55 -8.64
N VAL A 201 0.25 2.46 -8.99
CA VAL A 201 0.77 1.48 -8.01
C VAL A 201 2.20 1.76 -7.58
N VAL A 202 2.91 2.59 -8.35
CA VAL A 202 4.34 2.88 -8.23
C VAL A 202 5.15 1.59 -8.44
N ALA A 203 5.07 1.04 -9.65
CA ALA A 203 5.74 -0.19 -10.05
C ALA A 203 7.24 -0.19 -9.67
N ASP A 204 7.94 0.92 -9.88
CA ASP A 204 9.40 0.97 -9.74
C ASP A 204 9.93 0.85 -8.30
N ILE A 205 9.06 0.82 -7.29
CA ILE A 205 9.45 0.54 -5.91
C ILE A 205 9.16 -0.90 -5.45
N HIS A 206 8.82 -1.78 -6.39
CA HIS A 206 8.51 -3.19 -6.14
C HIS A 206 9.71 -4.10 -6.41
N ASP A 207 9.73 -5.26 -5.74
CA ASP A 207 10.77 -6.26 -5.96
C ASP A 207 10.66 -6.84 -7.38
N LEU A 208 9.43 -6.96 -7.90
CA LEU A 208 9.10 -7.31 -9.29
C LEU A 208 7.88 -6.49 -9.75
N ALA A 209 7.88 -5.96 -10.97
CA ALA A 209 6.76 -5.23 -11.53
C ALA A 209 6.49 -5.63 -12.98
N PHE A 210 5.22 -5.54 -13.38
CA PHE A 210 4.73 -5.87 -14.71
C PHE A 210 4.06 -4.66 -15.33
N LEU A 211 4.59 -4.24 -16.47
CA LEU A 211 4.03 -3.16 -17.27
C LEU A 211 3.49 -3.77 -18.56
N PRO A 212 2.17 -3.69 -18.86
CA PRO A 212 1.61 -4.32 -20.04
C PRO A 212 2.21 -3.72 -21.31
N ARG A 213 2.51 -4.59 -22.27
CA ARG A 213 3.05 -4.25 -23.60
C ARG A 213 2.34 -5.09 -24.66
N VAL A 214 2.12 -4.49 -25.81
CA VAL A 214 1.71 -5.20 -27.03
C VAL A 214 2.80 -4.98 -28.06
N ARG A 215 3.26 -6.06 -28.69
CA ARG A 215 4.17 -5.99 -29.85
C ARG A 215 3.52 -6.63 -31.05
N THR A 216 3.78 -6.09 -32.24
CA THR A 216 3.37 -6.73 -33.49
C THR A 216 4.53 -7.60 -33.98
N SER A 217 4.28 -8.89 -34.13
CA SER A 217 5.24 -9.83 -34.73
C SER A 217 5.50 -9.48 -36.20
N LYS A 218 6.55 -10.09 -36.80
CA LYS A 218 6.87 -9.91 -38.23
C LYS A 218 5.72 -10.33 -39.15
N ASP A 219 4.87 -11.25 -38.70
CA ASP A 219 3.71 -11.76 -39.43
C ASP A 219 2.42 -10.94 -39.18
N GLY A 220 2.53 -9.80 -38.49
CA GLY A 220 1.40 -8.90 -38.22
C GLY A 220 0.51 -9.33 -37.04
N ILE A 221 0.85 -10.42 -36.34
CA ILE A 221 0.10 -10.90 -35.17
C ILE A 221 0.49 -10.06 -33.95
N GLU A 222 -0.50 -9.47 -33.28
CA GLU A 222 -0.31 -8.82 -31.98
C GLU A 222 -0.05 -9.85 -30.89
N GLU A 223 1.02 -9.63 -30.14
CA GLU A 223 1.41 -10.46 -29.01
C GLU A 223 1.40 -9.61 -27.74
N ARG A 224 0.65 -10.09 -26.74
CA ARG A 224 0.59 -9.48 -25.41
C ARG A 224 1.75 -9.98 -24.55
N GLY A 225 2.30 -9.08 -23.77
CA GLY A 225 3.34 -9.41 -22.81
C GLY A 225 3.51 -8.30 -21.78
N PHE A 226 4.59 -8.42 -21.01
CA PHE A 226 4.95 -7.44 -20.00
C PHE A 226 6.40 -7.01 -20.18
N GLU A 227 6.66 -5.70 -20.08
CA GLU A 227 7.96 -5.26 -19.60
C GLU A 227 8.05 -5.63 -18.12
N MET A 228 9.10 -6.36 -17.74
CA MET A 228 9.33 -6.81 -16.37
C MET A 228 10.45 -6.01 -15.74
N ARG A 229 10.18 -5.36 -14.60
CA ARG A 229 11.17 -4.61 -13.81
C ARG A 229 11.46 -5.31 -12.49
N VAL A 230 12.69 -5.24 -12.00
CA VAL A 230 13.14 -5.98 -10.80
C VAL A 230 14.03 -5.13 -9.90
N GLY A 231 14.01 -5.40 -8.59
CA GLY A 231 14.98 -4.81 -7.67
C GLY A 231 14.63 -3.41 -7.15
N GLY A 232 13.37 -3.00 -7.20
CA GLY A 232 12.90 -1.78 -6.56
C GLY A 232 12.73 -1.93 -5.04
N GLY A 233 12.62 -0.81 -4.34
CA GLY A 233 12.19 -0.84 -2.95
C GLY A 233 12.45 0.41 -2.17
N THR A 234 11.43 0.83 -1.41
CA THR A 234 11.56 1.86 -0.38
C THR A 234 12.15 1.31 0.93
N SER A 235 12.89 2.15 1.65
CA SER A 235 13.41 2.05 3.04
C SER A 235 14.61 3.00 3.12
N ILE A 236 15.47 2.87 4.13
CA ILE A 236 16.67 3.69 4.40
C ILE A 236 17.59 3.84 3.17
N MET A 237 17.72 2.79 2.35
CA MET A 237 18.50 2.80 1.11
C MET A 237 17.53 2.52 -0.05
N PRO A 238 16.82 3.53 -0.57
CA PRO A 238 15.82 3.31 -1.61
C PRO A 238 16.50 2.99 -2.96
N ARG A 239 15.80 2.23 -3.81
CA ARG A 239 16.22 1.85 -5.17
C ARG A 239 15.01 1.85 -6.09
N ILE A 240 15.22 2.32 -7.31
CA ILE A 240 14.29 2.22 -8.45
C ILE A 240 14.56 0.87 -9.10
N ALA A 241 13.50 0.18 -9.52
CA ALA A 241 13.61 -1.10 -10.21
C ALA A 241 14.31 -0.95 -11.57
N TRP A 242 15.08 -1.95 -11.95
CA TRP A 242 15.74 -2.04 -13.25
C TRP A 242 14.84 -2.79 -14.23
N THR A 243 14.85 -2.42 -15.51
CA THR A 243 14.25 -3.24 -16.56
C THR A 243 15.02 -4.56 -16.69
N LEU A 244 14.37 -5.66 -16.33
CA LEU A 244 14.92 -7.01 -16.47
C LEU A 244 14.78 -7.49 -17.91
N TYR A 245 13.55 -7.42 -18.43
CA TYR A 245 13.22 -7.75 -19.82
C TYR A 245 12.25 -6.70 -20.35
N ASP A 246 12.51 -6.18 -21.55
CA ASP A 246 11.61 -5.22 -22.22
C ASP A 246 10.27 -5.86 -22.63
N PHE A 247 10.27 -7.19 -22.83
CA PHE A 247 9.07 -7.92 -23.19
C PHE A 247 9.18 -9.41 -22.81
N VAL A 248 8.24 -9.88 -21.99
CA VAL A 248 8.00 -11.30 -21.70
C VAL A 248 6.57 -11.63 -22.10
N PRO A 249 6.34 -12.61 -22.99
CA PRO A 249 5.00 -13.01 -23.39
C PRO A 249 4.11 -13.39 -22.19
N VAL A 250 2.81 -13.17 -22.30
CA VAL A 250 1.86 -13.54 -21.23
C VAL A 250 1.81 -15.05 -20.94
N SER A 251 2.29 -15.92 -21.82
CA SER A 251 2.45 -17.34 -21.55
C SER A 251 3.68 -17.68 -20.71
N GLU A 252 4.61 -16.72 -20.54
CA GLU A 252 5.95 -16.94 -20.01
C GLU A 252 6.22 -16.20 -18.69
N TYR A 253 5.44 -15.16 -18.40
CA TYR A 253 5.70 -14.30 -17.25
C TYR A 253 5.69 -15.04 -15.90
N LEU A 254 4.87 -16.08 -15.71
CA LEU A 254 4.88 -16.89 -14.48
C LEU A 254 6.19 -17.67 -14.34
N ARG A 255 6.66 -18.29 -15.42
CA ARG A 255 7.93 -19.03 -15.45
C ARG A 255 9.11 -18.13 -15.12
N VAL A 256 9.18 -16.97 -15.77
CA VAL A 256 10.23 -15.97 -15.50
C VAL A 256 10.14 -15.43 -14.07
N SER A 257 8.92 -15.21 -13.56
CA SER A 257 8.71 -14.74 -12.18
C SER A 257 9.22 -15.74 -11.15
N GLU A 258 8.98 -17.03 -11.37
CA GLU A 258 9.45 -18.07 -10.48
C GLU A 258 10.98 -18.18 -10.50
N ALA A 259 11.62 -18.06 -11.67
CA ALA A 259 13.08 -17.99 -11.77
C ALA A 259 13.66 -16.81 -10.96
N VAL A 260 13.08 -15.61 -11.09
CA VAL A 260 13.48 -14.43 -10.29
C VAL A 260 13.37 -14.70 -8.78
N ILE A 261 12.28 -15.33 -8.35
CA ILE A 261 12.04 -15.66 -6.94
C ILE A 261 12.99 -16.78 -6.46
N ARG A 262 13.35 -17.74 -7.32
CA ARG A 262 14.32 -18.81 -7.03
C ARG A 262 15.73 -18.25 -6.85
N VAL A 263 16.19 -17.40 -7.77
CA VAL A 263 17.47 -16.67 -7.63
C VAL A 263 17.48 -15.90 -6.31
N PHE A 264 16.42 -15.13 -6.01
CA PHE A 264 16.30 -14.44 -4.72
C PHE A 264 16.35 -15.40 -3.53
N HIS A 265 15.60 -16.51 -3.58
CA HIS A 265 15.53 -17.48 -2.50
C HIS A 265 16.88 -18.15 -2.21
N GLY A 266 17.63 -18.48 -3.27
CA GLY A 266 18.92 -19.16 -3.25
C GLY A 266 20.12 -18.26 -2.92
N THR A 267 19.95 -16.93 -2.87
CA THR A 267 21.05 -16.02 -2.55
C THR A 267 21.38 -16.04 -1.05
N GLU A 268 22.37 -16.85 -0.65
CA GLU A 268 22.77 -17.01 0.75
C GLU A 268 23.24 -15.71 1.42
N GLU A 269 23.90 -14.82 0.69
CA GLU A 269 24.37 -13.52 1.19
C GLU A 269 23.25 -12.69 1.80
N LEU A 270 22.05 -12.76 1.23
CA LEU A 270 20.89 -12.01 1.70
C LEU A 270 20.38 -12.54 3.05
N ARG A 271 20.70 -13.78 3.41
CA ARG A 271 20.34 -14.35 4.71
C ARG A 271 21.34 -13.98 5.82
N LYS A 272 22.53 -13.48 5.46
CA LYS A 272 23.59 -13.09 6.43
C LYS A 272 23.28 -11.76 7.13
N ASN A 273 22.66 -10.80 6.43
CA ASN A 273 22.34 -9.47 6.99
C ASN A 273 20.90 -9.06 6.65
N ARG A 274 20.02 -9.10 7.66
CA ARG A 274 18.59 -8.80 7.51
C ARG A 274 18.29 -7.38 7.03
N MET A 275 19.16 -6.42 7.34
CA MET A 275 19.03 -5.03 6.85
C MET A 275 19.34 -4.91 5.36
N ARG A 276 20.05 -5.90 4.80
CA ARG A 276 20.41 -6.01 3.38
C ARG A 276 19.83 -7.26 2.70
N ALA A 277 18.73 -7.80 3.22
CA ALA A 277 18.14 -9.07 2.77
C ALA A 277 17.11 -8.96 1.63
N ARG A 278 16.85 -7.76 1.10
CA ARG A 278 15.90 -7.55 -0.02
C ARG A 278 16.61 -7.75 -1.36
N ILE A 279 15.89 -8.25 -2.37
CA ILE A 279 16.45 -8.54 -3.70
C ILE A 279 17.17 -7.34 -4.32
N LYS A 280 16.69 -6.12 -4.07
CA LYS A 280 17.32 -4.87 -4.54
C LYS A 280 18.81 -4.77 -4.21
N PHE A 281 19.27 -5.33 -3.09
CA PHE A 281 20.69 -5.29 -2.72
C PHE A 281 21.53 -6.27 -3.52
N HIS A 282 20.95 -7.38 -3.95
CA HIS A 282 21.62 -8.32 -4.85
C HIS A 282 21.73 -7.71 -6.25
N VAL A 283 20.60 -7.24 -6.81
CA VAL A 283 20.57 -6.60 -8.13
C VAL A 283 21.53 -5.40 -8.20
N ASP A 284 21.53 -4.52 -7.19
CA ASP A 284 22.44 -3.36 -7.10
C ASP A 284 23.93 -3.77 -7.00
N LYS A 285 24.21 -4.93 -6.39
CA LYS A 285 25.58 -5.42 -6.21
C LYS A 285 26.13 -6.06 -7.48
N VAL A 286 25.34 -6.88 -8.16
CA VAL A 286 25.80 -7.65 -9.33
C VAL A 286 25.59 -6.91 -10.65
N GLY A 287 24.66 -5.95 -10.69
CA GLY A 287 24.23 -5.26 -11.91
C GLY A 287 23.16 -6.04 -12.66
N ILE A 288 22.32 -5.33 -13.42
CA ILE A 288 21.13 -5.92 -14.05
C ILE A 288 21.49 -7.01 -15.08
N ASP A 289 22.58 -6.87 -15.82
CA ASP A 289 22.97 -7.86 -16.82
C ASP A 289 23.42 -9.19 -16.21
N VAL A 290 24.17 -9.13 -15.10
CA VAL A 290 24.58 -10.33 -14.36
C VAL A 290 23.36 -10.99 -13.72
N PHE A 291 22.46 -10.20 -13.12
CA PHE A 291 21.23 -10.72 -12.55
C PHE A 291 20.34 -11.39 -13.62
N ARG A 292 20.25 -10.80 -14.82
CA ARG A 292 19.54 -11.41 -15.95
C ARG A 292 20.16 -12.76 -16.34
N ALA A 293 21.48 -12.86 -16.38
CA ALA A 293 22.17 -14.13 -16.65
C ALA A 293 21.91 -15.19 -15.56
N GLU A 294 21.82 -14.79 -14.28
CA GLU A 294 21.42 -15.69 -13.18
C GLU A 294 19.99 -16.23 -13.38
N VAL A 295 19.05 -15.37 -13.80
CA VAL A 295 17.67 -15.77 -14.13
C VAL A 295 17.64 -16.72 -15.32
N GLU A 296 18.42 -16.44 -16.38
CA GLU A 296 18.53 -17.29 -17.57
C GLU A 296 19.17 -18.66 -17.26
N GLU A 297 20.10 -18.73 -16.32
CA GLU A 297 20.68 -19.99 -15.85
C GLU A 297 19.66 -20.80 -15.05
N GLU A 298 18.95 -20.16 -14.11
CA GLU A 298 17.90 -20.80 -13.31
C GLU A 298 16.77 -21.37 -14.19
N LEU A 299 16.48 -20.75 -15.35
CA LEU A 299 15.50 -21.22 -16.33
C LEU A 299 15.93 -22.48 -17.11
N LYS A 300 17.18 -22.96 -16.97
CA LYS A 300 17.65 -24.21 -17.60
C LYS A 300 17.35 -25.46 -16.76
N GLU A 301 17.04 -25.26 -15.48
CA GLU A 301 16.75 -26.32 -14.53
C GLU A 301 15.45 -27.07 -14.87
N ASP A 302 15.31 -28.30 -14.35
CA ASP A 302 14.19 -29.18 -14.72
C ASP A 302 12.80 -28.61 -14.34
N TRP A 303 12.71 -27.84 -13.26
CA TRP A 303 11.45 -27.22 -12.82
C TRP A 303 10.89 -26.25 -13.87
N ALA A 304 11.75 -25.61 -14.69
CA ALA A 304 11.33 -24.64 -15.71
C ALA A 304 10.75 -25.30 -16.97
N LYS A 305 10.83 -26.64 -17.05
CA LYS A 305 10.22 -27.46 -18.11
C LYS A 305 8.79 -27.90 -17.79
N GLU A 306 8.34 -27.65 -16.56
CA GLU A 306 6.95 -27.89 -16.15
C GLU A 306 5.97 -26.95 -16.88
N ASP A 307 4.68 -27.17 -16.72
CA ASP A 307 3.64 -26.35 -17.34
C ASP A 307 3.34 -25.10 -16.50
N PHE A 308 3.61 -23.94 -17.09
CA PHE A 308 3.38 -22.59 -16.54
C PHE A 308 2.19 -21.88 -17.17
N ASP A 309 1.32 -22.57 -17.91
CA ASP A 309 0.12 -21.97 -18.49
C ASP A 309 -0.70 -21.25 -17.40
N PRO A 310 -0.83 -19.91 -17.49
CA PRO A 310 -1.57 -19.13 -16.50
C PRO A 310 -3.08 -19.35 -16.61
N THR A 311 -3.58 -19.82 -17.75
CA THR A 311 -5.01 -19.85 -18.11
C THR A 311 -5.90 -20.46 -17.02
N PRO A 312 -5.58 -21.63 -16.43
CA PRO A 312 -6.41 -22.24 -15.39
C PRO A 312 -6.50 -21.42 -14.08
N LEU A 313 -5.60 -20.46 -13.89
CA LEU A 313 -5.55 -19.59 -12.72
C LEU A 313 -5.97 -18.15 -13.04
N MET A 314 -6.34 -17.84 -14.28
CA MET A 314 -6.75 -16.49 -14.71
C MET A 314 -8.23 -16.19 -14.44
N GLU A 315 -9.07 -17.23 -14.31
CA GLU A 315 -10.52 -17.06 -14.16
C GLU A 315 -10.88 -16.28 -12.89
N LEU A 316 -11.47 -15.10 -13.06
CA LEU A 316 -11.93 -14.30 -11.92
C LEU A 316 -13.27 -14.88 -11.41
N PRO A 317 -13.54 -14.80 -10.10
CA PRO A 317 -14.85 -15.18 -9.58
C PRO A 317 -15.96 -14.36 -10.24
N PRO A 318 -17.16 -14.95 -10.48
CA PRO A 318 -18.30 -14.21 -11.01
C PRO A 318 -18.66 -12.96 -10.20
N GLU A 319 -18.44 -12.98 -8.88
CA GLU A 319 -18.69 -11.83 -8.00
C GLU A 319 -17.77 -10.63 -8.30
N LEU A 320 -16.59 -10.87 -8.87
CA LEU A 320 -15.64 -9.83 -9.31
C LEU A 320 -15.65 -9.62 -10.83
N ASP A 321 -16.46 -10.37 -11.59
CA ASP A 321 -16.64 -10.12 -13.01
C ASP A 321 -17.47 -8.85 -13.20
N GLU A 322 -17.04 -7.93 -14.07
CA GLU A 322 -17.52 -6.56 -14.04
C GLU A 322 -18.65 -6.27 -15.05
N ASP A 323 -19.83 -6.84 -14.79
CA ASP A 323 -21.03 -6.49 -15.55
C ASP A 323 -21.45 -5.02 -15.31
N PRO A 324 -21.71 -4.23 -16.37
CA PRO A 324 -22.08 -2.83 -16.23
C PRO A 324 -23.51 -2.68 -15.68
N PRO A 325 -23.74 -1.83 -14.66
CA PRO A 325 -25.07 -1.50 -14.20
C PRO A 325 -25.81 -0.67 -15.27
N PRO A 326 -27.16 -0.67 -15.32
CA PRO A 326 -27.88 0.12 -16.31
C PRO A 326 -27.56 1.62 -16.22
N LEU A 327 -27.39 2.26 -17.38
CA LEU A 327 -27.28 3.73 -17.45
C LEU A 327 -28.61 4.37 -17.01
N VAL A 328 -28.49 5.51 -16.34
CA VAL A 328 -29.61 6.31 -15.88
C VAL A 328 -29.49 7.75 -16.40
N PRO A 329 -30.61 8.46 -16.66
CA PRO A 329 -30.56 9.85 -17.09
C PRO A 329 -29.87 10.74 -16.05
N VAL A 330 -29.07 11.70 -16.50
CA VAL A 330 -28.50 12.73 -15.63
C VAL A 330 -29.62 13.61 -15.10
N PRO A 331 -29.80 13.75 -13.77
CA PRO A 331 -30.83 14.61 -13.20
C PRO A 331 -30.60 16.08 -13.59
N ASP A 332 -31.68 16.78 -13.95
CA ASP A 332 -31.67 18.23 -14.18
C ASP A 332 -31.86 18.95 -12.84
N VAL A 333 -30.78 19.08 -12.08
CA VAL A 333 -30.75 19.74 -10.77
C VAL A 333 -29.60 20.76 -10.71
N GLU A 334 -29.80 21.84 -9.96
CA GLU A 334 -28.75 22.84 -9.73
C GLU A 334 -27.63 22.21 -8.88
N GLU A 335 -26.43 22.08 -9.46
CA GLU A 335 -25.26 21.52 -8.79
C GLU A 335 -24.70 22.52 -7.76
N SER A 336 -24.53 22.08 -6.51
CA SER A 336 -23.88 22.91 -5.47
C SER A 336 -22.38 23.07 -5.75
N GLU A 337 -21.77 24.15 -5.25
CA GLU A 337 -20.31 24.36 -5.38
C GLU A 337 -19.49 23.20 -4.80
N ALA A 338 -19.96 22.59 -3.70
CA ALA A 338 -19.31 21.44 -3.07
C ALA A 338 -19.35 20.20 -3.96
N PHE A 339 -20.49 19.93 -4.61
CA PHE A 339 -20.61 18.82 -5.55
C PHE A 339 -19.73 19.03 -6.79
N VAL A 340 -19.68 20.24 -7.34
CA VAL A 340 -18.83 20.58 -8.49
C VAL A 340 -17.35 20.35 -8.15
N ALA A 341 -16.89 20.82 -6.98
CA ALA A 341 -15.51 20.62 -6.52
C ALA A 341 -15.17 19.14 -6.30
N TRP A 342 -16.07 18.38 -5.68
CA TRP A 342 -15.94 16.93 -5.51
C TRP A 342 -15.89 16.22 -6.86
N LYS A 343 -16.83 16.50 -7.77
CA LYS A 343 -16.89 15.89 -9.10
C LYS A 343 -15.59 16.13 -9.89
N ALA A 344 -15.04 17.34 -9.82
CA ALA A 344 -13.80 17.71 -10.51
C ALA A 344 -12.54 17.00 -9.99
N SER A 345 -12.54 16.49 -8.75
CA SER A 345 -11.36 15.90 -8.11
C SER A 345 -11.49 14.40 -7.83
N ASN A 346 -12.72 13.89 -7.66
CA ASN A 346 -12.99 12.53 -7.25
C ASN A 346 -13.58 11.67 -8.38
N VAL A 347 -14.09 12.27 -9.46
CA VAL A 347 -14.71 11.54 -10.58
C VAL A 347 -13.79 11.55 -11.80
N PHE A 348 -13.55 10.36 -12.35
CA PHE A 348 -12.68 10.14 -13.50
C PHE A 348 -13.44 9.36 -14.57
N PRO A 349 -13.40 9.81 -15.84
CA PRO A 349 -14.01 9.04 -16.92
C PRO A 349 -13.26 7.72 -17.12
N GLN A 350 -14.01 6.64 -17.33
CA GLN A 350 -13.46 5.36 -17.80
C GLN A 350 -13.57 5.24 -19.32
N SER A 351 -13.02 4.17 -19.90
CA SER A 351 -13.08 3.90 -21.33
C SER A 351 -14.49 3.64 -21.87
N GLN A 352 -15.44 3.23 -21.01
CA GLN A 352 -16.83 3.00 -21.38
C GLN A 352 -17.68 4.27 -21.21
N GLU A 353 -18.31 4.70 -22.30
CA GLU A 353 -19.14 5.91 -22.35
C GLU A 353 -20.32 5.85 -21.34
N GLY A 354 -20.59 6.98 -20.68
CA GLY A 354 -21.66 7.11 -19.68
C GLY A 354 -21.33 6.56 -18.29
N TYR A 355 -20.17 5.90 -18.13
CA TYR A 355 -19.70 5.40 -16.84
C TYR A 355 -18.49 6.17 -16.33
N ASN A 356 -18.33 6.16 -15.00
CA ASN A 356 -17.25 6.85 -14.31
C ASN A 356 -16.64 5.98 -13.21
N CYS A 357 -15.37 6.25 -12.93
CA CYS A 357 -14.70 5.85 -11.71
C CYS A 357 -14.86 6.96 -10.65
N VAL A 358 -15.21 6.59 -9.43
CA VAL A 358 -15.40 7.52 -8.30
C VAL A 358 -14.46 7.15 -7.16
N PHE A 359 -13.50 8.01 -6.86
CA PHE A 359 -12.64 7.88 -5.69
C PHE A 359 -13.35 8.39 -4.43
N VAL A 360 -13.30 7.61 -3.36
CA VAL A 360 -13.70 8.04 -2.03
C VAL A 360 -12.44 8.32 -1.22
N THR A 361 -12.23 9.60 -0.92
CA THR A 361 -11.11 10.03 -0.08
C THR A 361 -11.36 9.57 1.35
N LEU A 362 -10.49 8.71 1.86
CA LEU A 362 -10.53 8.25 3.24
C LEU A 362 -9.44 8.99 4.02
N PRO A 363 -9.79 9.84 5.00
CA PRO A 363 -8.79 10.55 5.80
C PRO A 363 -7.75 9.58 6.40
N LEU A 364 -6.52 9.65 5.89
CA LEU A 364 -5.39 8.81 6.28
C LEU A 364 -5.62 7.29 6.07
N GLY A 365 -6.60 6.94 5.23
CA GLY A 365 -7.01 5.55 4.94
C GLY A 365 -7.84 4.87 6.01
N ASP A 366 -8.38 5.60 7.00
CA ASP A 366 -9.19 5.01 8.05
C ASP A 366 -10.67 4.92 7.67
N ILE A 367 -11.31 3.81 8.04
CA ILE A 367 -12.77 3.59 7.91
C ILE A 367 -13.32 3.26 9.31
N GLN A 368 -14.33 4.01 9.76
CA GLN A 368 -15.02 3.74 11.03
C GLN A 368 -16.04 2.60 10.88
N ALA A 369 -16.34 1.91 11.99
CA ALA A 369 -17.23 0.74 12.02
C ALA A 369 -18.60 1.00 11.36
N ASP A 370 -19.16 2.18 11.58
CA ASP A 370 -20.45 2.63 11.05
C ASP A 370 -20.40 3.06 9.58
N GLN A 371 -19.21 3.23 8.99
CA GLN A 371 -19.03 3.60 7.59
C GLN A 371 -18.95 2.38 6.65
N PHE A 372 -18.57 1.20 7.17
CA PHE A 372 -18.41 -0.01 6.33
C PHE A 372 -19.69 -0.42 5.60
N GLY A 373 -20.80 -0.52 6.31
CA GLY A 373 -22.10 -0.90 5.74
C GLY A 373 -22.59 0.09 4.68
N PRO A 374 -22.66 1.40 4.98
CA PRO A 374 -23.02 2.41 3.98
C PRO A 374 -22.13 2.43 2.74
N LEU A 375 -20.81 2.23 2.89
CA LEU A 375 -19.90 2.10 1.75
C LEU A 375 -20.19 0.84 0.91
N ALA A 376 -20.60 -0.25 1.56
CA ALA A 376 -21.02 -1.48 0.87
C ALA A 376 -22.34 -1.25 0.11
N ASP A 377 -23.29 -0.53 0.71
CA ASP A 377 -24.57 -0.19 0.08
C ASP A 377 -24.40 0.74 -1.12
N ILE A 378 -23.50 1.73 -1.03
CA ILE A 378 -23.13 2.57 -2.19
C ILE A 378 -22.60 1.69 -3.33
N ALA A 379 -21.74 0.70 -3.01
CA ALA A 379 -21.23 -0.23 -4.01
C ALA A 379 -22.38 -1.01 -4.68
N ARG A 380 -23.28 -1.60 -3.89
CA ARG A 380 -24.43 -2.39 -4.37
C ARG A 380 -25.36 -1.57 -5.26
N ASN A 381 -25.67 -0.36 -4.83
CA ASN A 381 -26.68 0.47 -5.48
C ASN A 381 -26.17 1.17 -6.74
N TYR A 382 -24.88 1.52 -6.78
CA TYR A 382 -24.36 2.43 -7.82
C TYR A 382 -23.13 1.91 -8.58
N ALA A 383 -22.47 0.85 -8.13
CA ALA A 383 -21.19 0.37 -8.67
C ALA A 383 -21.13 -1.16 -8.85
N GLY A 384 -22.28 -1.81 -9.07
CA GLY A 384 -22.37 -3.26 -9.32
C GLY A 384 -21.94 -4.15 -8.15
N GLY A 385 -21.97 -3.63 -6.91
CA GLY A 385 -21.62 -4.38 -5.70
C GLY A 385 -20.12 -4.53 -5.46
N ARG A 386 -19.27 -3.76 -6.13
CA ARG A 386 -17.82 -3.92 -6.14
C ARG A 386 -17.09 -2.62 -5.85
N LEU A 387 -15.88 -2.75 -5.30
CA LEU A 387 -14.99 -1.62 -5.03
C LEU A 387 -13.54 -2.07 -5.06
N ARG A 388 -12.64 -1.09 -5.11
CA ARG A 388 -11.20 -1.31 -4.98
C ARG A 388 -10.62 -0.44 -3.88
N THR A 389 -9.71 -0.99 -3.10
CA THR A 389 -8.81 -0.18 -2.26
C THR A 389 -7.58 0.25 -3.08
N THR A 390 -7.02 1.42 -2.79
CA THR A 390 -5.95 2.01 -3.62
C THR A 390 -4.61 2.15 -2.90
N ALA A 391 -3.53 2.34 -3.66
CA ALA A 391 -2.20 2.57 -3.12
C ALA A 391 -2.04 3.90 -2.36
N GLU A 392 -2.95 4.85 -2.61
CA GLU A 392 -3.07 6.13 -1.90
C GLU A 392 -3.98 6.04 -0.67
N GLN A 393 -4.37 4.83 -0.26
CA GLN A 393 -5.18 4.53 0.92
C GLN A 393 -6.67 4.91 0.80
N ASN A 394 -7.19 5.03 -0.43
CA ASN A 394 -8.58 5.38 -0.70
C ASN A 394 -9.41 4.17 -1.17
N LEU A 395 -10.70 4.40 -1.40
CA LEU A 395 -11.56 3.49 -2.16
C LEU A 395 -11.81 4.04 -3.58
N LEU A 396 -12.14 3.12 -4.49
CA LEU A 396 -12.58 3.42 -5.84
C LEU A 396 -13.81 2.58 -6.17
N TYR A 397 -14.88 3.25 -6.58
CA TYR A 397 -16.00 2.62 -7.28
C TYR A 397 -15.78 2.75 -8.78
N ARG A 398 -16.09 1.71 -9.54
CA ARG A 398 -16.03 1.71 -11.01
C ARG A 398 -17.43 1.48 -11.56
N TRP A 399 -17.62 1.75 -12.84
CA TRP A 399 -18.90 1.56 -13.51
C TRP A 399 -20.05 2.35 -12.88
N VAL A 400 -19.76 3.51 -12.30
CA VAL A 400 -20.80 4.39 -11.76
C VAL A 400 -21.44 5.15 -12.93
N PRO A 401 -22.74 4.95 -13.23
CA PRO A 401 -23.42 5.72 -14.27
C PRO A 401 -23.36 7.22 -13.97
N GLU A 402 -23.19 8.05 -14.99
CA GLU A 402 -23.10 9.51 -14.83
C GLU A 402 -24.31 10.09 -14.07
N GLY A 403 -25.52 9.61 -14.34
CA GLY A 403 -26.73 10.06 -13.63
C GLY A 403 -26.81 9.65 -12.16
N HIS A 404 -25.93 8.77 -11.67
CA HIS A 404 -25.83 8.41 -10.24
C HIS A 404 -24.80 9.23 -9.47
N LEU A 405 -23.98 10.08 -10.11
CA LEU A 405 -22.89 10.79 -9.44
C LEU A 405 -23.36 11.64 -8.25
N HIS A 406 -24.47 12.36 -8.41
CA HIS A 406 -25.05 13.17 -7.33
C HIS A 406 -25.53 12.31 -6.16
N ALA A 407 -26.25 11.22 -6.44
CA ALA A 407 -26.75 10.31 -5.42
C ALA A 407 -25.61 9.60 -4.65
N VAL A 408 -24.52 9.27 -5.33
CA VAL A 408 -23.30 8.74 -4.69
C VAL A 408 -22.69 9.79 -3.77
N TRP A 409 -22.57 11.04 -4.22
CA TRP A 409 -22.04 12.13 -3.41
C TRP A 409 -22.89 12.41 -2.16
N GLU A 410 -24.21 12.46 -2.29
CA GLU A 410 -25.14 12.62 -1.16
C GLU A 410 -25.01 11.46 -0.16
N ALA A 411 -24.94 10.22 -0.66
CA ALA A 411 -24.75 9.05 0.19
C ALA A 411 -23.41 9.12 0.95
N LEU A 412 -22.32 9.56 0.30
CA LEU A 412 -21.03 9.80 0.95
C LEU A 412 -21.09 10.94 1.96
N GLU A 413 -21.88 11.99 1.69
CA GLU A 413 -22.07 13.11 2.61
C GLU A 413 -22.72 12.65 3.92
N THR A 414 -23.72 11.75 3.83
CA THR A 414 -24.40 11.22 5.04
C THR A 414 -23.47 10.50 6.00
N ILE A 415 -22.33 9.98 5.52
CA ILE A 415 -21.31 9.28 6.32
C ILE A 415 -20.01 10.08 6.48
N GLY A 416 -20.00 11.35 6.06
CA GLY A 416 -18.86 12.26 6.20
C GLY A 416 -17.66 11.92 5.31
N LEU A 417 -17.87 11.31 4.14
CA LEU A 417 -16.84 10.90 3.19
C LEU A 417 -16.98 11.55 1.80
N SER A 418 -17.70 12.66 1.70
CA SER A 418 -17.87 13.45 0.46
C SER A 418 -16.79 14.51 0.25
N GLU A 419 -15.67 14.45 0.99
CA GLU A 419 -14.55 15.39 0.83
C GLU A 419 -13.98 15.36 -0.60
N ASP A 420 -13.75 16.55 -1.15
CA ASP A 420 -13.02 16.76 -2.40
C ASP A 420 -11.51 16.53 -2.21
N GLY A 421 -10.82 16.36 -3.34
CA GLY A 421 -9.37 16.34 -3.42
C GLY A 421 -8.74 14.96 -3.39
N ALA A 422 -9.43 13.92 -3.90
CA ALA A 422 -8.83 12.60 -4.06
C ALA A 422 -7.49 12.67 -4.83
N ASN A 423 -6.45 12.05 -4.29
CA ASN A 423 -5.09 12.07 -4.85
C ASN A 423 -4.48 13.48 -5.04
N GLN A 424 -4.96 14.50 -4.32
CA GLN A 424 -4.42 15.87 -4.36
C GLN A 424 -3.65 16.19 -3.06
N ILE A 425 -3.14 17.42 -2.91
CA ILE A 425 -2.33 17.83 -1.75
C ILE A 425 -3.05 17.69 -0.39
N THR A 426 -4.38 17.80 -0.38
CA THR A 426 -5.20 17.59 0.81
C THR A 426 -5.30 16.11 1.20
N ASP A 427 -5.02 15.19 0.27
CA ASP A 427 -5.07 13.76 0.46
C ASP A 427 -3.74 13.18 0.97
N VAL A 428 -3.41 13.57 2.21
CA VAL A 428 -2.14 13.19 2.85
C VAL A 428 -2.10 11.69 3.17
N VAL A 429 -1.10 10.98 2.65
CA VAL A 429 -0.87 9.55 2.93
C VAL A 429 0.04 9.38 4.13
N ALA A 430 -0.40 8.59 5.10
CA ALA A 430 0.33 8.37 6.35
C ALA A 430 0.48 6.89 6.70
N CYS A 431 1.64 6.52 7.24
CA CYS A 431 1.74 5.22 7.90
C CYS A 431 1.24 5.32 9.35
N PRO A 432 0.94 4.19 10.03
CA PRO A 432 0.44 4.24 11.40
C PRO A 432 1.37 4.92 12.43
N GLY A 433 2.70 4.94 12.20
CA GLY A 433 3.62 5.61 13.13
C GLY A 433 3.55 5.06 14.57
N THR A 434 3.79 5.91 15.57
CA THR A 434 3.73 5.52 17.00
C THR A 434 2.31 5.21 17.50
N ASP A 435 1.28 5.38 16.68
CA ASP A 435 -0.09 5.05 17.05
C ASP A 435 -0.27 3.54 17.25
N SER A 436 0.40 2.72 16.43
CA SER A 436 0.40 1.26 16.58
C SER A 436 1.72 0.56 16.19
N CYS A 437 2.66 1.20 15.49
CA CYS A 437 3.86 0.53 15.00
C CYS A 437 4.99 0.49 16.05
N LYS A 438 5.53 -0.71 16.34
CA LYS A 438 6.73 -0.90 17.19
C LYS A 438 7.95 -0.12 16.70
N MET A 439 8.07 0.06 15.38
CA MET A 439 9.18 0.77 14.73
C MET A 439 8.96 2.28 14.59
N GLY A 440 7.77 2.79 14.90
CA GLY A 440 7.45 4.20 14.78
C GLY A 440 8.32 5.04 15.72
N ILE A 441 8.87 6.15 15.22
CA ILE A 441 9.61 7.14 16.01
C ILE A 441 8.67 8.27 16.41
N THR A 442 7.81 8.72 15.47
CA THR A 442 6.81 9.78 15.68
C THR A 442 5.40 9.36 15.24
N SER A 443 4.38 10.10 15.67
CA SER A 443 2.97 9.94 15.28
C SER A 443 2.75 10.57 13.89
N SER A 444 2.99 9.78 12.84
CA SER A 444 2.73 10.20 11.47
C SER A 444 1.25 10.45 11.20
N MET A 445 0.33 9.70 11.79
CA MET A 445 -1.10 9.96 11.63
C MET A 445 -1.48 11.30 12.27
N GLY A 446 -1.03 11.54 13.51
CA GLY A 446 -1.37 12.76 14.24
C GLY A 446 -0.87 14.04 13.57
N VAL A 447 0.37 14.06 13.06
CA VAL A 447 0.86 15.23 12.30
C VAL A 447 0.15 15.38 10.96
N SER A 448 -0.27 14.27 10.32
CA SER A 448 -0.96 14.33 9.04
C SER A 448 -2.35 14.94 9.15
N ILE A 449 -3.07 14.71 10.26
CA ILE A 449 -4.32 15.43 10.57
C ILE A 449 -4.07 16.94 10.62
N ALA A 450 -3.00 17.36 11.31
CA ALA A 450 -2.64 18.78 11.41
C ALA A 450 -2.23 19.39 10.06
N LEU A 451 -1.49 18.63 9.24
CA LEU A 451 -1.11 19.05 7.88
C LEU A 451 -2.33 19.18 6.96
N ARG A 452 -3.25 18.21 6.96
CA ARG A 452 -4.50 18.29 6.19
C ARG A 452 -5.26 19.57 6.51
N LYS A 453 -5.40 19.87 7.81
CA LYS A 453 -6.05 21.10 8.29
C LYS A 453 -5.33 22.34 7.76
N SER A 454 -4.01 22.46 7.93
CA SER A 454 -3.27 23.64 7.50
C SER A 454 -3.28 23.82 5.97
N ILE A 455 -3.25 22.74 5.20
CA ILE A 455 -3.33 22.77 3.73
C ILE A 455 -4.71 23.24 3.28
N ARG A 456 -5.79 22.75 3.90
CA ARG A 456 -7.16 23.23 3.60
C ARG A 456 -7.34 24.71 4.00
N GLU A 457 -6.78 25.14 5.13
CA GLU A 457 -6.80 26.55 5.55
C GLU A 457 -5.98 27.46 4.61
N PHE A 458 -4.89 26.95 4.03
CA PHE A 458 -4.10 27.66 3.02
C PHE A 458 -4.85 27.82 1.70
N GLY A 459 -5.60 26.78 1.30
CA GLY A 459 -6.43 26.76 0.10
C GLY A 459 -5.81 26.00 -1.09
N THR A 460 -6.66 25.51 -1.97
CA THR A 460 -6.30 24.65 -3.13
C THR A 460 -6.70 25.27 -4.48
N SER A 461 -6.91 26.60 -4.53
CA SER A 461 -7.29 27.32 -5.75
C SER A 461 -6.20 27.29 -6.82
N ASP A 462 -4.94 27.20 -6.41
CA ASP A 462 -3.78 27.09 -7.29
C ASP A 462 -3.65 25.66 -7.84
N PRO A 463 -3.78 25.44 -9.16
CA PRO A 463 -3.75 24.10 -9.75
C PRO A 463 -2.41 23.39 -9.54
N LEU A 464 -1.28 24.12 -9.57
CA LEU A 464 0.05 23.52 -9.41
C LEU A 464 0.33 23.07 -7.96
N ILE A 465 -0.34 23.70 -6.98
CA ILE A 465 -0.30 23.22 -5.59
C ILE A 465 -1.24 22.05 -5.39
N ARG A 466 -2.40 22.09 -6.04
CA ARG A 466 -3.41 21.03 -5.93
C ARG A 466 -2.86 19.67 -6.36
N GLU A 467 -2.04 19.64 -7.42
CA GLU A 467 -1.40 18.44 -7.96
C GLU A 467 -0.30 17.82 -7.07
N LEU A 468 0.09 18.48 -5.96
CA LEU A 468 1.16 17.96 -5.11
C LEU A 468 0.71 16.79 -4.25
N HIS A 469 1.59 15.83 -4.03
CA HIS A 469 1.38 14.73 -3.09
C HIS A 469 2.21 14.90 -1.82
N VAL A 470 1.55 14.69 -0.67
CA VAL A 470 2.18 14.74 0.66
C VAL A 470 2.16 13.36 1.31
N LYS A 471 3.33 12.87 1.73
CA LYS A 471 3.45 11.54 2.35
C LYS A 471 4.25 11.57 3.64
N VAL A 472 3.68 11.02 4.73
CA VAL A 472 4.26 11.09 6.08
C VAL A 472 4.54 9.71 6.65
N SER A 473 5.82 9.39 6.88
CA SER A 473 6.25 8.16 7.55
C SER A 473 6.74 8.47 8.95
N GLY A 474 6.32 7.69 9.96
CA GLY A 474 6.79 7.84 11.34
C GLY A 474 8.22 7.34 11.59
N CYS A 475 8.88 6.73 10.60
CA CYS A 475 10.29 6.30 10.69
C CYS A 475 10.92 6.08 9.29
N PRO A 476 12.23 5.83 9.19
CA PRO A 476 12.94 5.67 7.91
C PRO A 476 12.55 4.47 7.03
N ASN A 477 11.69 3.56 7.51
CA ASN A 477 11.25 2.41 6.71
C ASN A 477 10.38 2.82 5.50
N GLY A 478 9.80 4.03 5.51
CA GLY A 478 9.10 4.59 4.35
C GLY A 478 7.81 3.86 3.97
N CYS A 479 7.03 3.38 4.96
CA CYS A 479 5.77 2.67 4.69
C CYS A 479 4.73 3.53 3.96
N SER A 480 4.73 4.84 4.17
CA SER A 480 3.88 5.78 3.41
C SER A 480 4.48 6.17 2.06
N ARG A 481 5.73 5.77 1.75
CA ARG A 481 6.48 6.14 0.53
C ARG A 481 6.93 7.62 0.47
N HIS A 482 7.30 8.22 1.61
CA HIS A 482 7.74 9.63 1.68
C HIS A 482 8.88 10.02 0.70
N HIS A 483 9.75 9.09 0.30
CA HIS A 483 10.87 9.39 -0.60
C HIS A 483 10.45 9.84 -2.01
N ILE A 484 9.27 9.44 -2.48
CA ILE A 484 8.80 9.69 -3.85
C ILE A 484 7.69 10.77 -3.89
N ALA A 485 7.30 11.34 -2.76
CA ALA A 485 6.33 12.42 -2.73
C ALA A 485 6.95 13.73 -3.22
N ASN A 486 6.13 14.65 -3.76
CA ASN A 486 6.56 16.03 -3.95
C ASN A 486 7.01 16.62 -2.61
N ILE A 487 6.26 16.34 -1.53
CA ILE A 487 6.61 16.71 -0.16
C ILE A 487 6.53 15.49 0.77
N GLY A 488 7.70 14.98 1.14
CA GLY A 488 7.87 13.81 1.99
C GLY A 488 8.35 14.15 3.40
N PHE A 489 7.76 13.50 4.41
CA PHE A 489 8.19 13.64 5.80
C PHE A 489 8.58 12.30 6.41
N GLN A 490 9.74 12.27 7.08
CA GLN A 490 10.27 11.10 7.77
C GLN A 490 10.46 11.39 9.26
N GLY A 491 9.80 10.60 10.12
CA GLY A 491 9.90 10.69 11.57
C GLY A 491 11.33 10.54 12.06
N ALA A 492 11.72 11.47 12.93
CA ALA A 492 13.04 11.65 13.47
C ALA A 492 12.96 12.21 14.90
N VAL A 493 14.12 12.45 15.49
CA VAL A 493 14.27 13.06 16.81
C VAL A 493 15.31 14.17 16.75
N THR A 494 15.06 15.24 17.51
CA THR A 494 16.02 16.30 17.83
C THR A 494 16.21 16.40 19.34
N LYS A 495 17.26 17.11 19.76
CA LYS A 495 17.51 17.42 21.18
C LYS A 495 16.99 18.83 21.46
N GLY A 496 16.14 18.97 22.47
CA GLY A 496 15.80 20.24 23.10
C GLY A 496 16.51 20.39 24.44
N ASP A 497 15.90 21.14 25.35
CA ASP A 497 16.37 21.42 26.72
C ASP A 497 16.45 20.14 27.57
N GLY A 498 17.57 19.44 27.46
CA GLY A 498 17.85 18.16 28.14
C GLY A 498 16.95 16.98 27.73
N ASN A 499 16.03 17.17 26.77
CA ASN A 499 15.00 16.20 26.40
C ASN A 499 14.93 15.96 24.89
N HIS A 500 14.29 14.86 24.49
CA HIS A 500 14.02 14.56 23.09
C HIS A 500 12.77 15.31 22.61
N VAL A 501 12.84 15.80 21.37
CA VAL A 501 11.73 16.46 20.68
C VAL A 501 11.37 15.63 19.46
N PRO A 502 10.09 15.25 19.27
CA PRO A 502 9.64 14.56 18.07
C PRO A 502 9.81 15.51 16.88
N SER A 503 10.39 15.02 15.79
CA SER A 503 10.72 15.86 14.64
C SER A 503 10.58 15.10 13.33
N TYR A 504 10.64 15.81 12.22
CA TYR A 504 10.62 15.23 10.88
C TYR A 504 11.78 15.74 10.05
N GLU A 505 12.41 14.83 9.33
CA GLU A 505 13.23 15.17 8.17
C GLU A 505 12.34 15.38 6.96
N VAL A 506 12.76 16.26 6.06
CA VAL A 506 11.98 16.69 4.89
C VAL A 506 12.68 16.23 3.61
N PHE A 507 11.89 15.69 2.69
CA PHE A 507 12.28 15.25 1.36
C PHE A 507 11.42 16.00 0.36
N LEU A 508 12.02 16.65 -0.63
CA LEU A 508 11.31 17.49 -1.59
C LEU A 508 11.58 17.04 -3.02
N ALA A 509 10.60 17.21 -3.90
CA ALA A 509 10.71 16.94 -5.32
C ALA A 509 10.90 15.47 -5.70
N GLY A 510 10.40 14.54 -4.86
CA GLY A 510 10.17 13.18 -5.30
C GLY A 510 9.05 13.13 -6.33
N ASN A 511 9.00 12.05 -7.11
CA ASN A 511 7.99 11.89 -8.16
C ASN A 511 7.54 10.44 -8.32
N TYR A 512 6.27 10.24 -8.65
CA TYR A 512 5.69 8.98 -9.12
C TYR A 512 4.37 9.26 -9.86
N GLY A 513 3.90 8.28 -10.64
CA GLY A 513 2.51 8.21 -11.08
C GLY A 513 2.03 9.34 -12.00
N ASN A 514 2.94 10.08 -12.62
CA ASN A 514 2.62 11.06 -13.69
C ASN A 514 3.51 10.77 -14.91
N ALA A 515 3.51 11.65 -15.91
CA ALA A 515 4.29 11.48 -17.14
C ALA A 515 5.82 11.42 -16.93
N ASP A 516 6.31 11.84 -15.75
CA ASP A 516 7.73 11.89 -15.44
C ASP A 516 8.17 10.62 -14.70
N ASP A 517 9.43 10.23 -14.88
CA ASP A 517 9.98 9.03 -14.24
C ASP A 517 9.90 9.08 -12.70
N VAL A 518 9.78 7.90 -12.07
CA VAL A 518 9.85 7.76 -10.62
C VAL A 518 11.21 8.24 -10.13
N ARG A 519 11.24 9.14 -9.15
CA ARG A 519 12.50 9.63 -8.56
C ARG A 519 12.38 9.89 -7.07
N PHE A 520 13.53 9.82 -6.37
CA PHE A 520 13.59 10.16 -4.96
C PHE A 520 13.84 11.65 -4.75
N GLY A 521 13.13 12.23 -3.78
CA GLY A 521 13.26 13.63 -3.42
C GLY A 521 14.59 13.97 -2.74
N HIS A 522 15.00 15.21 -2.91
CA HIS A 522 16.16 15.81 -2.24
C HIS A 522 15.92 15.90 -0.74
N ARG A 523 16.85 15.35 0.03
CA ARG A 523 16.80 15.46 1.50
C ARG A 523 17.25 16.85 1.93
N VAL A 524 16.35 17.60 2.54
CA VAL A 524 16.64 18.89 3.17
C VAL A 524 17.45 18.63 4.44
N LYS A 525 18.59 19.32 4.61
CA LYS A 525 19.49 19.13 5.78
C LYS A 525 18.98 19.85 7.03
N ALA A 526 17.72 19.62 7.37
CA ALA A 526 17.07 20.15 8.56
C ALA A 526 16.10 19.13 9.16
N LYS A 527 15.82 19.31 10.45
CA LYS A 527 14.75 18.62 11.16
C LYS A 527 13.80 19.66 11.70
N VAL A 528 12.51 19.46 11.47
CA VAL A 528 11.45 20.36 11.92
C VAL A 528 10.69 19.68 13.06
N PRO A 529 10.51 20.33 14.22
CA PRO A 529 9.71 19.78 15.32
C PRO A 529 8.29 19.44 14.86
N ALA A 530 7.75 18.30 15.32
CA ALA A 530 6.48 17.78 14.84
C ALA A 530 5.32 18.78 14.96
N LYS A 531 5.28 19.56 16.06
CA LYS A 531 4.25 20.58 16.32
C LYS A 531 4.37 21.82 15.43
N ARG A 532 5.53 22.04 14.79
CA ARG A 532 5.80 23.20 13.93
C ARG A 532 5.72 22.85 12.43
N LEU A 533 5.51 21.56 12.12
CA LEU A 533 5.44 21.09 10.74
C LEU A 533 4.30 21.71 9.92
N PRO A 534 3.08 21.95 10.48
CA PRO A 534 2.01 22.62 9.74
C PRO A 534 2.37 24.06 9.35
N GLU A 535 2.95 24.84 10.27
CA GLU A 535 3.42 26.22 9.98
C GLU A 535 4.52 26.20 8.91
N PHE A 536 5.47 25.27 9.02
CA PHE A 536 6.52 25.10 8.02
C PHE A 536 5.97 24.73 6.64
N MET A 537 4.94 23.88 6.57
CA MET A 537 4.25 23.56 5.30
C MET A 537 3.69 24.81 4.64
N THR A 538 2.96 25.64 5.40
CA THR A 538 2.41 26.91 4.89
C THR A 538 3.51 27.85 4.39
N ASP A 539 4.61 27.99 5.13
CA ASP A 539 5.77 28.80 4.73
C ASP A 539 6.41 28.26 3.43
N MET A 540 6.54 26.94 3.27
CA MET A 540 7.07 26.34 2.04
C MET A 540 6.17 26.58 0.84
N LEU A 541 4.85 26.41 0.99
CA LEU A 541 3.89 26.66 -0.10
C LEU A 541 3.87 28.14 -0.48
N THR A 542 3.92 29.04 0.51
CA THR A 542 4.02 30.49 0.28
C THR A 542 5.29 30.85 -0.49
N TYR A 543 6.43 30.26 -0.09
CA TYR A 543 7.71 30.45 -0.77
C TYR A 543 7.65 29.97 -2.23
N TYR A 544 7.07 28.78 -2.46
CA TYR A 544 6.87 28.27 -3.81
C TYR A 544 5.99 29.21 -4.65
N GLN A 545 4.85 29.68 -4.15
CA GLN A 545 3.98 30.59 -4.89
C GLN A 545 4.65 31.93 -5.22
N GLY A 546 5.45 32.46 -4.28
CA GLY A 546 6.09 33.76 -4.45
C GLY A 546 7.29 33.76 -5.39
N GLU A 547 8.03 32.65 -5.46
CA GLU A 547 9.34 32.60 -6.13
C GLU A 547 9.38 31.68 -7.36
N ARG A 548 8.29 30.96 -7.65
CA ARG A 548 8.19 30.17 -8.88
C ARG A 548 8.05 31.07 -10.10
N THR A 549 8.54 30.60 -11.23
CA THR A 549 8.22 31.22 -12.52
C THR A 549 6.84 30.78 -13.00
N ASP A 550 6.28 31.46 -13.99
CA ASP A 550 4.96 31.10 -14.52
C ASP A 550 4.91 29.66 -15.02
N GLY A 551 3.86 28.92 -14.61
CA GLY A 551 3.68 27.50 -14.94
C GLY A 551 4.69 26.52 -14.33
N GLU A 552 5.64 26.97 -13.51
CA GLU A 552 6.70 26.10 -12.97
C GLU A 552 6.17 25.16 -11.89
N ARG A 553 6.24 23.84 -12.13
CA ARG A 553 5.83 22.81 -11.17
C ARG A 553 6.76 22.81 -9.95
N PHE A 554 6.25 22.37 -8.81
CA PHE A 554 7.01 22.35 -7.54
C PHE A 554 8.33 21.59 -7.64
N ASN A 555 8.35 20.48 -8.35
CA ASN A 555 9.55 19.66 -8.51
C ASN A 555 10.63 20.42 -9.28
N ASP A 556 10.26 21.07 -10.38
CA ASP A 556 11.17 21.89 -11.19
C ASP A 556 11.68 23.10 -10.40
N PHE A 557 10.79 23.73 -9.62
CA PHE A 557 11.13 24.81 -8.72
C PHE A 557 12.21 24.40 -7.72
N VAL A 558 12.02 23.27 -7.02
CA VAL A 558 12.99 22.75 -6.06
C VAL A 558 14.32 22.40 -6.73
N ASP A 559 14.28 21.82 -7.93
CA ASP A 559 15.50 21.50 -8.70
C ASP A 559 16.27 22.78 -9.09
N ARG A 560 15.55 23.85 -9.44
CA ARG A 560 16.15 25.15 -9.80
C ARG A 560 16.75 25.86 -8.59
N VAL A 561 16.03 25.97 -7.48
CA VAL A 561 16.47 26.75 -6.31
C VAL A 561 17.34 25.94 -5.33
N GLY A 562 17.32 24.61 -5.44
CA GLY A 562 18.00 23.69 -4.54
C GLY A 562 17.36 23.60 -3.14
N THR A 563 17.96 22.81 -2.24
CA THR A 563 17.40 22.60 -0.89
C THR A 563 17.71 23.73 0.09
N LYS A 564 18.68 24.59 -0.22
CA LYS A 564 19.21 25.60 0.71
C LYS A 564 18.14 26.59 1.22
N PRO A 565 17.27 27.16 0.37
CA PRO A 565 16.20 28.04 0.86
C PRO A 565 15.25 27.35 1.85
N PHE A 566 14.93 26.08 1.62
CA PHE A 566 14.11 25.27 2.53
C PHE A 566 14.83 24.95 3.84
N GLU A 567 16.15 24.77 3.82
CA GLU A 567 16.96 24.63 5.02
C GLU A 567 16.96 25.91 5.87
N GLU A 568 16.98 27.08 5.23
CA GLU A 568 16.89 28.40 5.88
C GLU A 568 15.48 28.64 6.45
N LEU A 569 14.42 28.32 5.69
CA LEU A 569 13.04 28.32 6.18
C LEU A 569 12.88 27.43 7.43
N ALA A 570 13.44 26.22 7.39
CA ALA A 570 13.36 25.27 8.50
C ALA A 570 14.09 25.75 9.77
N GLN A 571 15.09 26.66 9.65
CA GLN A 571 15.81 27.19 10.81
C GLN A 571 14.90 28.00 11.74
N LYS A 572 13.88 28.70 11.19
CA LYS A 572 12.88 29.47 11.97
C LYS A 572 12.16 28.63 13.02
N TYR A 573 12.07 27.32 12.80
CA TYR A 573 11.27 26.40 13.63
C TYR A 573 12.12 25.52 14.56
N ARG A 574 13.45 25.62 14.51
CA ARG A 574 14.35 24.74 15.29
C ARG A 574 14.27 25.00 16.79
N GLU A 575 14.09 26.27 17.17
CA GLU A 575 14.02 26.65 18.57
C GLU A 575 12.66 26.28 19.17
N VAL A 576 12.68 25.45 20.21
CA VAL A 576 11.49 24.98 20.92
C VAL A 576 11.37 25.53 22.34
N GLY A 577 12.34 26.36 22.77
CA GLY A 577 12.42 26.92 24.11
C GLY A 577 12.72 25.91 25.22
N GLN A 578 12.86 26.40 26.45
CA GLN A 578 13.07 25.57 27.65
C GLN A 578 11.86 24.69 27.94
N LEU A 579 12.09 23.50 28.51
CA LEU A 579 11.01 22.61 28.91
C LEU A 579 10.28 23.18 30.14
N ASN A 580 9.17 23.86 29.88
CA ASN A 580 8.31 24.46 30.90
C ASN A 580 6.85 24.43 30.40
N LYS A 581 5.92 24.95 31.19
CA LYS A 581 4.48 24.94 30.82
C LYS A 581 4.17 25.63 29.49
N ALA A 582 4.92 26.66 29.10
CA ALA A 582 4.67 27.39 27.86
C ALA A 582 5.09 26.59 26.62
N ASN A 583 6.17 25.82 26.72
CA ASN A 583 6.72 25.04 25.60
C ASN A 583 6.43 23.54 25.69
N LEU A 584 5.74 23.07 26.72
CA LEU A 584 5.54 21.64 26.98
C LEU A 584 5.00 20.87 25.77
N SER A 585 4.12 21.49 24.98
CA SER A 585 3.52 20.89 23.80
C SER A 585 4.52 20.51 22.71
N THR A 586 5.62 21.25 22.56
CA THR A 586 6.66 20.96 21.54
C THR A 586 7.47 19.72 21.88
N TYR A 587 7.54 19.37 23.17
CA TYR A 587 8.15 18.15 23.68
C TYR A 587 7.17 16.97 23.72
N MET A 588 5.94 17.14 23.23
CA MET A 588 4.93 16.08 23.10
C MET A 588 4.68 15.79 21.62
N ASP A 589 4.46 14.51 21.32
CA ASP A 589 4.06 14.12 19.97
C ASP A 589 2.57 14.40 19.73
N TRP A 590 2.14 14.38 18.47
CA TRP A 590 0.73 14.52 18.13
C TRP A 590 -0.11 13.38 18.73
N GLY A 591 -1.29 13.72 19.25
CA GLY A 591 -2.20 12.76 19.91
C GLY A 591 -1.69 12.19 21.24
N LYS A 592 -0.58 12.69 21.79
CA LYS A 592 -0.02 12.24 23.08
C LYS A 592 -0.08 13.35 24.12
N THR A 593 -0.22 12.95 25.39
CA THR A 593 -0.29 13.84 26.57
C THR A 593 0.93 13.72 27.47
N VAL A 594 1.94 12.94 27.07
CA VAL A 594 3.17 12.68 27.81
C VAL A 594 4.37 13.25 27.06
N ILE A 595 5.40 13.63 27.82
CA ILE A 595 6.68 14.07 27.24
C ILE A 595 7.25 12.94 26.38
N PHE A 596 7.69 13.32 25.18
CA PHE A 596 8.23 12.42 24.19
C PHE A 596 9.47 11.70 24.72
N LYS A 597 9.45 10.37 24.58
CA LYS A 597 10.59 9.50 24.82
C LYS A 597 10.88 8.72 23.55
N LEU A 598 12.15 8.69 23.16
CA LEU A 598 12.58 7.88 22.03
C LEU A 598 12.49 6.41 22.40
N GLU A 599 11.43 5.76 21.94
CA GLU A 599 11.15 4.35 22.16
C GLU A 599 10.89 3.69 20.80
N ARG A 600 11.88 2.94 20.32
CA ARG A 600 11.82 2.20 19.06
C ARG A 600 12.04 0.72 19.35
N GLY A 601 11.00 -0.08 19.15
CA GLY A 601 11.09 -1.53 19.21
C GLY A 601 11.71 -2.12 17.94
N GLU A 602 11.78 -3.45 17.87
CA GLU A 602 12.21 -4.19 16.68
C GLU A 602 11.00 -4.62 15.84
N GLY A 603 11.20 -4.67 14.53
CA GLY A 603 10.16 -5.09 13.61
C GLY A 603 10.18 -6.61 13.52
N GLU A 604 9.12 -7.29 13.94
CA GLU A 604 8.99 -8.75 13.90
C GLU A 604 9.33 -9.44 12.57
N CYS A 605 9.13 -8.78 11.41
CA CYS A 605 9.64 -9.34 10.16
C CYS A 605 11.19 -9.39 10.07
N ALA A 606 11.91 -8.90 11.07
CA ALA A 606 13.36 -9.00 11.26
C ALA A 606 13.74 -10.04 12.34
N ILE A 607 12.75 -10.75 12.91
CA ILE A 607 12.84 -12.05 13.58
C ILE A 607 12.68 -13.13 12.53
#